data_AF-A0AAU4BC76-F1
#
_entry.id   AF-A0AAU4BC76-F1
#
_cell.length_a   1.000
_cell.length_b   1.000
_cell.length_c   1.000
_cell.angle_alpha   90.00
_cell.angle_beta   90.00
_cell.angle_gamma   90.00
#
_symmetry.space_group_name_H-M   'P 1'
#
loop_
_entity.id
_entity.type
_entity.pdbx_description
1 polymer ?
#
loop_
_entity_poly.entity_id
_entity_poly.type
_entity_poly.pdbx_seq_one_letter_code
_entity_poly.pdbx_strand_id
1 'polypeptide(L)'
;MDVTDGSEEEQRGSEDLQSKMLDFRQGDIVSVPAIPLLGGAGNVEDHRTPLGAAVISQTCDLVQPDRVTAQLALVRELDPIRAKEAASGKRPRFVALPEYGANLFADLEVIATVSKDYLATLARKPGVPESDNTGGRFGRAVGRRFSRFPFPDELHPYLKPLQDLLQSKASKTASPLGLALESVTTLRLESTGGWRSSPPFNLVLLIVVAPGVLPDLDDSLRPLPKKLADWAYKAGSLYRSPAQIASKLTNAADPVDLTHLWQMLGDALADNCLSSGLASEHATAVEAIEAEVIGEDEFTYDRYLRSEELDLDHLSPPTPW
;
A
#
# COMPACT_ATOMS: atom_id res chain seq x y z
N MET A 1 -49.85 -19.68 -27.08
CA MET A 1 -48.95 -19.65 -25.92
C MET A 1 -47.63 -19.13 -26.46
N ASP A 2 -47.50 -17.80 -26.44
CA ASP A 2 -46.29 -17.05 -26.79
C ASP A 2 -45.20 -17.38 -25.79
N VAL A 3 -44.13 -18.00 -26.25
CA VAL A 3 -42.89 -18.21 -25.47
C VAL A 3 -41.70 -17.53 -26.18
N THR A 4 -41.92 -16.92 -27.34
CA THR A 4 -40.87 -16.31 -28.18
C THR A 4 -40.65 -14.81 -27.92
N ASP A 5 -41.67 -14.09 -27.43
CA ASP A 5 -41.62 -12.63 -27.27
C ASP A 5 -40.72 -12.17 -26.10
N GLY A 6 -40.73 -12.94 -25.00
CA GLY A 6 -39.89 -12.63 -23.82
C GLY A 6 -38.39 -12.80 -24.05
N SER A 7 -37.96 -13.69 -24.96
CA SER A 7 -36.55 -13.94 -25.21
C SER A 7 -35.86 -12.85 -26.03
N GLU A 8 -36.62 -12.16 -26.91
CA GLU A 8 -36.08 -11.09 -27.75
C GLU A 8 -35.99 -9.76 -26.97
N GLU A 9 -36.97 -9.45 -26.11
CA GLU A 9 -36.93 -8.28 -25.22
C GLU A 9 -35.82 -8.39 -24.15
N GLU A 10 -35.64 -9.57 -23.55
CA GLU A 10 -34.56 -9.82 -22.59
C GLU A 10 -33.17 -9.68 -23.24
N GLN A 11 -33.00 -10.19 -24.47
CA GLN A 11 -31.75 -10.03 -25.22
C GLN A 11 -31.48 -8.56 -25.55
N ARG A 12 -32.48 -7.81 -26.00
CA ARG A 12 -32.33 -6.40 -26.37
C ARG A 12 -32.04 -5.51 -25.15
N GLY A 13 -32.65 -5.80 -24.01
CA GLY A 13 -32.35 -5.12 -22.74
C GLY A 13 -30.92 -5.40 -22.25
N SER A 14 -30.46 -6.65 -22.39
CA SER A 14 -29.08 -7.04 -22.06
C SER A 14 -28.05 -6.34 -22.95
N GLU A 15 -28.30 -6.22 -24.26
CA GLU A 15 -27.42 -5.52 -25.20
C GLU A 15 -27.32 -4.01 -24.92
N ASP A 16 -28.43 -3.35 -24.61
CA ASP A 16 -28.44 -1.91 -24.24
C ASP A 16 -27.70 -1.65 -22.92
N LEU A 17 -27.93 -2.49 -21.91
CA LEU A 17 -27.19 -2.43 -20.65
C LEU A 17 -25.69 -2.59 -20.89
N GLN A 18 -25.31 -3.59 -21.67
CA GLN A 18 -23.93 -3.90 -21.98
C GLN A 18 -23.25 -2.72 -22.68
N SER A 19 -23.93 -2.11 -23.66
CA SER A 19 -23.44 -0.93 -24.34
C SER A 19 -23.21 0.25 -23.39
N LYS A 20 -24.10 0.46 -22.41
CA LYS A 20 -23.93 1.51 -21.40
C LYS A 20 -22.77 1.23 -20.46
N MET A 21 -22.52 -0.03 -20.09
CA MET A 21 -21.43 -0.39 -19.19
C MET A 21 -20.03 -0.21 -19.82
N LEU A 22 -19.92 -0.22 -21.15
CA LEU A 22 -18.66 0.07 -21.86
C LEU A 22 -18.10 1.47 -21.58
N ASP A 23 -18.93 2.38 -21.10
CA ASP A 23 -18.55 3.75 -20.79
C ASP A 23 -18.07 3.95 -19.35
N PHE A 24 -18.34 2.99 -18.46
CA PHE A 24 -17.96 3.09 -17.05
C PHE A 24 -16.54 2.60 -16.81
N ARG A 25 -15.84 3.26 -15.89
CA ARG A 25 -14.49 2.90 -15.45
C ARG A 25 -14.44 2.83 -13.94
N GLN A 26 -13.53 2.00 -13.43
CA GLN A 26 -13.12 2.09 -12.03
C GLN A 26 -12.58 3.50 -11.75
N GLY A 27 -13.08 4.14 -10.69
CA GLY A 27 -12.76 5.51 -10.32
C GLY A 27 -13.76 6.56 -10.85
N ASP A 28 -14.75 6.19 -11.66
CA ASP A 28 -15.84 7.09 -12.02
C ASP A 28 -16.65 7.51 -10.80
N ILE A 29 -17.15 8.75 -10.79
CA ILE A 29 -18.09 9.24 -9.80
C ILE A 29 -19.50 9.22 -10.39
N VAL A 30 -20.44 8.59 -9.70
CA VAL A 30 -21.84 8.53 -10.09
C VAL A 30 -22.73 9.36 -9.17
N SER A 31 -23.72 10.02 -9.75
CA SER A 31 -24.73 10.78 -9.03
C SER A 31 -25.81 9.86 -8.49
N VAL A 32 -25.50 9.19 -7.37
CA VAL A 32 -26.46 8.43 -6.57
C VAL A 32 -26.92 9.29 -5.37
N PRO A 33 -28.18 9.23 -4.90
CA PRO A 33 -28.63 10.02 -3.73
C PRO A 33 -28.18 9.47 -2.38
N ALA A 34 -28.10 8.14 -2.26
CA ALA A 34 -27.61 7.44 -1.09
C ALA A 34 -27.11 6.03 -1.46
N ILE A 35 -26.25 5.46 -0.63
CA ILE A 35 -25.86 4.05 -0.68
C ILE A 35 -26.34 3.29 0.56
N PRO A 36 -26.81 2.04 0.43
CA PRO A 36 -27.31 1.27 1.57
C PRO A 36 -26.18 0.74 2.45
N LEU A 37 -26.36 0.79 3.77
CA LEU A 37 -25.53 0.11 4.77
C LEU A 37 -26.43 -0.68 5.71
N LEU A 38 -26.05 -1.91 6.07
CA LEU A 38 -26.76 -2.63 7.13
C LEU A 38 -26.28 -2.15 8.50
N GLY A 39 -27.17 -1.50 9.22
CA GLY A 39 -26.95 -0.99 10.57
C GLY A 39 -27.32 -2.00 11.66
N GLY A 40 -27.46 -1.48 12.89
CA GLY A 40 -27.82 -2.29 14.06
C GLY A 40 -29.16 -3.01 13.86
N ALA A 41 -29.23 -4.27 14.32
CA ALA A 41 -30.39 -5.16 14.19
C ALA A 41 -30.80 -5.50 12.73
N GLY A 42 -29.91 -5.29 11.75
CA GLY A 42 -30.13 -5.68 10.35
C GLY A 42 -30.99 -4.69 9.56
N ASN A 43 -31.23 -3.50 10.09
CA ASN A 43 -31.93 -2.45 9.35
C ASN A 43 -31.04 -1.89 8.24
N VAL A 44 -31.62 -1.58 7.08
CA VAL A 44 -30.91 -0.85 6.02
C VAL A 44 -30.96 0.64 6.33
N GLU A 45 -29.80 1.24 6.49
CA GLU A 45 -29.59 2.68 6.66
C GLU A 45 -29.10 3.27 5.34
N ASP A 46 -29.75 4.34 4.88
CA ASP A 46 -29.35 5.07 3.67
C ASP A 46 -28.27 6.11 4.01
N HIS A 47 -27.04 5.87 3.54
CA HIS A 47 -25.95 6.82 3.67
C HIS A 47 -25.95 7.78 2.50
N ARG A 48 -26.34 9.03 2.78
CA ARG A 48 -26.40 10.10 1.78
C ARG A 48 -25.05 10.34 1.10
N THR A 49 -25.10 10.56 -0.21
CA THR A 49 -23.94 10.77 -1.10
C THR A 49 -24.01 12.16 -1.75
N PRO A 50 -23.84 13.25 -0.98
CA PRO A 50 -23.95 14.61 -1.50
C PRO A 50 -22.92 14.93 -2.61
N LEU A 51 -21.79 14.22 -2.63
CA LEU A 51 -20.74 14.33 -3.65
C LEU A 51 -20.76 13.17 -4.65
N GLY A 52 -21.80 12.32 -4.61
CA GLY A 52 -21.89 11.07 -5.34
C GLY A 52 -21.17 9.91 -4.67
N ALA A 53 -21.00 8.83 -5.42
CA ALA A 53 -20.26 7.64 -5.02
C ALA A 53 -19.25 7.27 -6.12
N ALA A 54 -18.07 6.80 -5.73
CA ALA A 54 -17.05 6.33 -6.64
C ALA A 54 -17.26 4.86 -6.98
N VAL A 55 -17.15 4.49 -8.25
CA VAL A 55 -17.15 3.11 -8.70
C VAL A 55 -15.81 2.48 -8.33
N ILE A 56 -15.84 1.48 -7.44
CA ILE A 56 -14.62 0.79 -6.99
C ILE A 56 -14.47 -0.60 -7.60
N SER A 57 -15.52 -1.15 -8.21
CA SER A 57 -15.42 -2.37 -9.03
C SER A 57 -14.43 -2.18 -10.18
N GLN A 58 -13.70 -3.24 -10.50
CA GLN A 58 -12.76 -3.22 -11.61
C GLN A 58 -13.50 -3.01 -12.94
N THR A 59 -12.89 -2.27 -13.86
CA THR A 59 -13.50 -2.01 -15.18
C THR A 59 -13.85 -3.29 -15.93
N CYS A 60 -13.03 -4.35 -15.79
CA CYS A 60 -13.33 -5.66 -16.39
C CYS A 60 -14.62 -6.27 -15.84
N ASP A 61 -14.91 -6.09 -14.54
CA ASP A 61 -16.15 -6.57 -13.93
C ASP A 61 -17.34 -5.75 -14.42
N LEU A 62 -17.17 -4.45 -14.65
CA LEU A 62 -18.23 -3.58 -15.17
C LEU A 62 -18.66 -3.98 -16.57
N VAL A 63 -17.72 -4.35 -17.45
CA VAL A 63 -18.01 -4.74 -18.83
C VAL A 63 -18.32 -6.23 -19.00
N GLN A 64 -18.19 -7.06 -17.98
CA GLN A 64 -18.53 -8.49 -18.09
C GLN A 64 -20.04 -8.73 -17.89
N PRO A 65 -20.77 -9.30 -18.87
CA PRO A 65 -22.23 -9.42 -18.80
C PRO A 65 -22.72 -10.40 -17.71
N ASP A 66 -21.91 -11.38 -17.33
CA ASP A 66 -22.19 -12.34 -16.26
C ASP A 66 -22.02 -11.75 -14.85
N ARG A 67 -21.37 -10.59 -14.73
CA ARG A 67 -21.32 -9.81 -13.49
C ARG A 67 -22.53 -8.89 -13.46
N VAL A 68 -23.47 -9.13 -12.56
CA VAL A 68 -24.72 -8.35 -12.48
C VAL A 68 -24.67 -7.17 -11.52
N THR A 69 -23.58 -7.04 -10.75
CA THR A 69 -23.42 -5.99 -9.73
C THR A 69 -22.15 -5.18 -9.92
N ALA A 70 -22.12 -4.03 -9.26
CA ALA A 70 -20.96 -3.17 -9.09
C ALA A 70 -20.90 -2.66 -7.64
N GLN A 71 -19.71 -2.25 -7.21
CA GLN A 71 -19.45 -1.72 -5.88
C GLN A 71 -19.21 -0.22 -5.95
N LEU A 72 -19.86 0.50 -5.03
CA LEU A 72 -19.78 1.95 -4.88
C LEU A 72 -19.23 2.30 -3.50
N ALA A 73 -18.27 3.22 -3.44
CA ALA A 73 -17.77 3.82 -2.21
C ALA A 73 -18.22 5.28 -2.09
N LEU A 74 -18.51 5.74 -0.88
CA LEU A 74 -18.89 7.14 -0.65
C LEU A 74 -17.79 8.11 -1.13
N VAL A 75 -18.15 9.20 -1.82
CA VAL A 75 -17.19 10.28 -2.08
C VAL A 75 -17.18 11.26 -0.92
N ARG A 76 -15.99 11.58 -0.39
CA ARG A 76 -15.79 12.60 0.65
C ARG A 76 -14.76 13.63 0.24
N GLU A 77 -14.99 14.85 0.68
CA GLU A 77 -13.95 15.86 0.75
C GLU A 77 -13.25 15.78 2.11
N LEU A 78 -11.92 15.76 2.10
CA LEU A 78 -11.09 15.77 3.31
C LEU A 78 -10.53 17.17 3.57
N ASP A 79 -10.32 17.51 4.84
CA ASP A 79 -9.55 18.71 5.19
C ASP A 79 -8.11 18.61 4.64
N PRO A 80 -7.43 19.75 4.38
CA PRO A 80 -6.13 19.74 3.72
C PRO A 80 -5.05 18.88 4.39
N ILE A 81 -5.10 18.73 5.72
CA ILE A 81 -4.14 17.90 6.46
C ILE A 81 -4.41 16.43 6.16
N ARG A 82 -5.66 15.97 6.32
CA ARG A 82 -6.05 14.59 6.02
C ARG A 82 -5.93 14.26 4.53
N ALA A 83 -6.23 15.21 3.65
CA ALA A 83 -6.07 15.06 2.20
C ALA A 83 -4.61 14.81 1.84
N LYS A 84 -3.68 15.59 2.41
CA LYS A 84 -2.24 15.38 2.19
C LYS A 84 -1.78 14.01 2.71
N GLU A 85 -2.24 13.60 3.89
CA GLU A 85 -1.96 12.28 4.44
C GLU A 85 -2.49 11.17 3.52
N ALA A 86 -3.76 11.22 3.14
CA ALA A 86 -4.39 10.23 2.26
C ALA A 86 -3.73 10.17 0.88
N ALA A 87 -3.44 11.32 0.27
CA ALA A 87 -2.73 11.40 -1.01
C ALA A 87 -1.31 10.83 -0.95
N SER A 88 -0.64 10.95 0.21
CA SER A 88 0.66 10.31 0.46
C SER A 88 0.58 8.82 0.81
N GLY A 89 -0.63 8.23 0.78
CA GLY A 89 -0.85 6.81 1.09
C GLY A 89 -1.12 6.53 2.56
N LYS A 90 -0.98 7.51 3.47
CA LYS A 90 -1.09 7.35 4.95
C LYS A 90 -2.44 6.88 5.46
N ARG A 91 -3.45 6.90 4.60
CA ARG A 91 -4.80 6.49 4.95
C ARG A 91 -5.37 5.69 3.79
N PRO A 92 -5.00 4.41 3.60
CA PRO A 92 -5.53 3.61 2.50
C PRO A 92 -7.03 3.26 2.63
N ARG A 93 -7.74 3.80 3.64
CA ARG A 93 -9.20 3.96 3.63
C ARG A 93 -9.65 4.92 2.52
N PHE A 94 -8.87 5.94 2.20
CA PHE A 94 -9.22 7.01 1.27
C PHE A 94 -8.40 6.89 -0.01
N VAL A 95 -9.08 6.79 -1.15
CA VAL A 95 -8.44 6.71 -2.48
C VAL A 95 -8.72 7.98 -3.26
N ALA A 96 -7.67 8.64 -3.76
CA ALA A 96 -7.79 9.96 -4.39
C ALA A 96 -8.60 9.95 -5.70
N LEU A 97 -9.40 11.00 -5.89
CA LEU A 97 -10.18 11.29 -7.11
C LEU A 97 -9.73 12.65 -7.68
N PRO A 98 -8.53 12.72 -8.29
CA PRO A 98 -7.84 13.98 -8.53
C PRO A 98 -8.45 14.86 -9.63
N GLU A 99 -9.36 14.33 -10.47
CA GLU A 99 -9.98 15.09 -11.57
C GLU A 99 -10.74 16.33 -11.09
N TYR A 100 -11.27 16.30 -9.85
CA TYR A 100 -12.05 17.39 -9.27
C TYR A 100 -11.40 18.05 -8.05
N GLY A 101 -10.08 17.93 -7.93
CA GLY A 101 -9.28 18.61 -6.91
C GLY A 101 -8.52 17.67 -5.98
N ALA A 102 -7.60 18.25 -5.21
CA ALA A 102 -6.68 17.49 -4.35
C ALA A 102 -7.32 16.88 -3.10
N ASN A 103 -8.56 17.28 -2.77
CA ASN A 103 -9.21 16.94 -1.49
C ASN A 103 -10.32 15.91 -1.63
N LEU A 104 -10.62 15.42 -2.84
CA LEU A 104 -11.72 14.50 -3.08
C LEU A 104 -11.24 13.05 -3.07
N PHE A 105 -11.91 12.20 -2.29
CA PHE A 105 -11.52 10.81 -2.09
C PHE A 105 -12.72 9.87 -2.07
N ALA A 106 -12.54 8.66 -2.58
CA ALA A 106 -13.40 7.52 -2.30
C ALA A 106 -13.10 7.00 -0.89
N ASP A 107 -14.12 6.95 -0.04
CA ASP A 107 -14.06 6.42 1.33
C ASP A 107 -14.45 4.95 1.35
N LEU A 108 -13.44 4.09 1.46
CA LEU A 108 -13.58 2.63 1.46
C LEU A 108 -14.04 2.04 2.80
N GLU A 109 -14.53 2.86 3.74
CA GLU A 109 -15.19 2.37 4.95
C GLU A 109 -16.66 2.02 4.71
N VAL A 110 -17.35 2.78 3.85
CA VAL A 110 -18.76 2.56 3.52
C VAL A 110 -18.87 2.22 2.05
N ILE A 111 -19.07 0.93 1.78
CA ILE A 111 -19.19 0.37 0.44
C ILE A 111 -20.54 -0.31 0.31
N ALA A 112 -21.25 0.00 -0.77
CA ALA A 112 -22.48 -0.69 -1.13
C ALA A 112 -22.30 -1.44 -2.45
N THR A 113 -23.09 -2.50 -2.59
CA THR A 113 -23.24 -3.23 -3.86
C THR A 113 -24.55 -2.82 -4.51
N VAL A 114 -24.51 -2.47 -5.79
CA VAL A 114 -25.68 -2.10 -6.60
C VAL A 114 -25.77 -2.98 -7.84
N SER A 115 -26.95 -3.11 -8.44
CA SER A 115 -27.06 -3.77 -9.75
C SER A 115 -26.49 -2.88 -10.85
N LYS A 116 -26.01 -3.50 -11.93
CA LYS A 116 -25.59 -2.77 -13.13
C LYS A 116 -26.74 -2.06 -13.81
N ASP A 117 -27.94 -2.63 -13.76
CA ASP A 117 -29.16 -1.97 -14.27
C ASP A 117 -29.37 -0.62 -13.59
N TYR A 118 -29.23 -0.57 -12.27
CA TYR A 118 -29.34 0.67 -11.53
C TYR A 118 -28.19 1.62 -11.86
N LEU A 119 -26.95 1.12 -11.89
CA LEU A 119 -25.76 1.91 -12.24
C LEU A 119 -25.91 2.58 -13.61
N ALA A 120 -26.46 1.88 -14.60
CA ALA A 120 -26.68 2.35 -15.96
C ALA A 120 -27.66 3.55 -16.05
N THR A 121 -28.48 3.76 -15.02
CA THR A 121 -29.40 4.90 -14.94
C THR A 121 -28.74 6.16 -14.36
N LEU A 122 -27.56 6.03 -13.75
CA LEU A 122 -26.92 7.12 -13.03
C LEU A 122 -26.07 7.98 -13.96
N ALA A 123 -26.10 9.30 -13.74
CA ALA A 123 -25.17 10.20 -14.38
C ALA A 123 -23.75 9.92 -13.86
N ARG A 124 -22.80 9.74 -14.78
CA ARG A 124 -21.38 9.51 -14.47
C ARG A 124 -20.53 10.74 -14.78
N LYS A 125 -19.38 10.82 -14.12
CA LYS A 125 -18.28 11.70 -14.50
C LYS A 125 -16.94 11.06 -14.09
N PRO A 126 -15.84 11.27 -14.83
CA PRO A 126 -14.54 10.66 -14.49
C PRO A 126 -14.00 11.21 -13.17
N GLY A 127 -13.70 10.35 -12.19
CA GLY A 127 -13.03 10.78 -10.94
C GLY A 127 -11.51 10.71 -11.02
N VAL A 128 -10.98 10.01 -12.02
CA VAL A 128 -9.56 9.83 -12.28
C VAL A 128 -9.27 10.26 -13.72
N PRO A 129 -8.21 11.06 -13.97
CA PRO A 129 -7.84 11.49 -15.31
C PRO A 129 -7.59 10.30 -16.24
N GLU A 130 -8.02 10.41 -17.49
CA GLU A 130 -7.65 9.45 -18.54
C GLU A 130 -6.23 9.74 -19.02
N SER A 131 -5.25 9.17 -18.33
CA SER A 131 -3.83 9.24 -18.70
C SER A 131 -3.15 7.91 -18.37
N ASP A 132 -1.92 7.73 -18.87
CA ASP A 132 -1.21 6.47 -18.70
C ASP A 132 -1.10 6.09 -17.21
N ASN A 133 -1.60 4.89 -16.88
CA ASN A 133 -1.49 4.23 -15.58
C ASN A 133 -2.24 4.91 -14.40
N THR A 134 -3.02 5.97 -14.58
CA THR A 134 -3.80 6.57 -13.47
C THR A 134 -4.91 5.65 -12.97
N GLY A 135 -5.66 5.00 -13.87
CA GLY A 135 -6.65 3.98 -13.50
C GLY A 135 -6.03 2.79 -12.77
N GLY A 136 -4.84 2.35 -13.21
CA GLY A 136 -4.07 1.30 -12.53
C GLY A 136 -3.63 1.70 -11.12
N ARG A 137 -3.21 2.97 -10.93
CA ARG A 137 -2.88 3.51 -9.59
C ARG A 137 -4.11 3.53 -8.67
N PHE A 138 -5.27 3.95 -9.18
CA PHE A 138 -6.52 3.91 -8.42
C PHE A 138 -6.88 2.48 -8.01
N GLY A 139 -6.85 1.53 -8.95
CA GLY A 139 -7.11 0.12 -8.68
C GLY A 139 -6.17 -0.49 -7.64
N ARG A 140 -4.87 -0.19 -7.71
CA ARG A 140 -3.89 -0.61 -6.68
C ARG A 140 -4.18 -0.01 -5.31
N ALA A 141 -4.57 1.26 -5.25
CA ALA A 141 -4.93 1.91 -3.99
C ALA A 141 -6.20 1.31 -3.36
N VAL A 142 -7.20 0.95 -4.17
CA VAL A 142 -8.37 0.18 -3.72
C VAL A 142 -7.94 -1.20 -3.22
N GLY A 143 -7.10 -1.91 -3.98
CA GLY A 143 -6.58 -3.23 -3.60
C GLY A 143 -5.85 -3.20 -2.26
N ARG A 144 -5.00 -2.20 -2.03
CA ARG A 144 -4.24 -2.00 -0.78
C ARG A 144 -5.12 -1.88 0.46
N ARG A 145 -6.39 -1.49 0.36
CA ARG A 145 -7.31 -1.53 1.51
C ARG A 145 -7.65 -2.96 1.94
N PHE A 146 -7.77 -3.88 0.99
CA PHE A 146 -8.28 -5.24 1.20
C PHE A 146 -7.20 -6.33 1.17
N SER A 147 -6.00 -6.02 0.68
CA SER A 147 -4.89 -6.98 0.56
C SER A 147 -3.89 -6.91 1.72
N ARG A 148 -4.23 -6.21 2.81
CA ARG A 148 -3.27 -6.00 3.91
C ARG A 148 -3.04 -7.27 4.69
N PHE A 149 -1.77 -7.53 4.96
CA PHE A 149 -1.39 -8.63 5.81
C PHE A 149 -1.66 -8.30 7.30
N PRO A 150 -2.43 -9.13 8.02
CA PRO A 150 -2.63 -8.96 9.46
C PRO A 150 -1.42 -9.50 10.22
N PHE A 151 -0.39 -8.68 10.36
CA PHE A 151 0.77 -9.05 11.19
C PHE A 151 0.33 -9.41 12.63
N PRO A 152 0.94 -10.43 13.26
CA PRO A 152 0.68 -10.73 14.67
C PRO A 152 0.87 -9.50 15.57
N ASP A 153 -0.03 -9.32 16.53
CA ASP A 153 -0.05 -8.14 17.42
C ASP A 153 1.27 -7.96 18.16
N GLU A 154 1.91 -9.07 18.56
CA GLU A 154 3.21 -9.07 19.23
C GLU A 154 4.35 -8.44 18.41
N LEU A 155 4.19 -8.23 17.10
CA LEU A 155 5.16 -7.56 16.24
C LEU A 155 5.02 -6.04 16.24
N HIS A 156 3.90 -5.49 16.70
CA HIS A 156 3.65 -4.05 16.68
C HIS A 156 4.78 -3.23 17.37
N PRO A 157 5.26 -3.60 18.58
CA PRO A 157 6.33 -2.86 19.24
C PRO A 157 7.68 -2.91 18.49
N TYR A 158 7.91 -3.97 17.72
CA TYR A 158 9.11 -4.12 16.89
C TYR A 158 9.06 -3.22 15.66
N LEU A 159 7.90 -3.11 15.01
CA LEU A 159 7.78 -2.39 13.73
C LEU A 159 7.50 -0.89 13.90
N LYS A 160 7.02 -0.47 15.07
CA LYS A 160 6.68 0.93 15.38
C LYS A 160 7.81 1.95 15.14
N PRO A 161 9.09 1.70 15.51
CA PRO A 161 10.15 2.67 15.24
C PRO A 161 10.37 2.93 13.76
N LEU A 162 10.27 1.88 12.93
CA LEU A 162 10.39 2.00 11.47
C LEU A 162 9.22 2.81 10.92
N GLN A 163 8.00 2.53 11.38
CA GLN A 163 6.82 3.32 11.05
C GLN A 163 7.00 4.81 11.39
N ASP A 164 7.38 5.12 12.63
CA ASP A 164 7.56 6.50 13.10
C ASP A 164 8.68 7.24 12.33
N LEU A 165 9.78 6.54 12.02
CA LEU A 165 10.89 7.08 11.25
C LEU A 165 10.44 7.46 9.84
N LEU A 166 9.75 6.56 9.15
CA LEU A 166 9.30 6.77 7.79
C LEU A 166 8.23 7.86 7.72
N GLN A 167 7.27 7.87 8.64
CA GLN A 167 6.26 8.92 8.72
C GLN A 167 6.85 10.31 8.95
N SER A 168 7.93 10.40 9.73
CA SER A 168 8.57 11.66 10.09
C SER A 168 9.59 12.18 9.07
N LYS A 169 10.12 11.31 8.18
CA LYS A 169 11.23 11.62 7.27
C LYS A 169 10.96 11.39 5.78
N ALA A 170 10.08 10.46 5.39
CA ALA A 170 9.88 10.10 3.98
C ALA A 170 9.39 11.28 3.11
N SER A 171 8.61 12.20 3.67
CA SER A 171 8.16 13.42 2.97
C SER A 171 9.15 14.59 3.04
N LYS A 172 10.33 14.40 3.65
CA LYS A 172 11.35 15.43 3.84
C LYS A 172 12.55 15.16 2.93
N THR A 173 12.33 15.38 1.65
CA THR A 173 13.29 15.19 0.55
C THR A 173 14.54 16.08 0.70
N ALA A 174 14.48 17.14 1.52
CA ALA A 174 15.67 17.93 1.88
C ALA A 174 16.57 17.26 2.94
N SER A 175 16.17 16.14 3.54
CA SER A 175 16.98 15.39 4.51
C SER A 175 17.67 14.20 3.86
N PRO A 176 18.92 13.84 4.22
CA PRO A 176 19.61 12.72 3.58
C PRO A 176 18.86 11.40 3.69
N LEU A 177 18.21 11.14 4.83
CA LEU A 177 17.38 9.94 4.99
C LEU A 177 16.12 10.01 4.11
N GLY A 178 15.49 11.18 3.96
CA GLY A 178 14.38 11.36 3.03
C GLY A 178 14.79 11.06 1.58
N LEU A 179 15.96 11.56 1.13
CA LEU A 179 16.50 11.27 -0.20
C LEU A 179 16.78 9.78 -0.41
N ALA A 180 17.37 9.10 0.58
CA ALA A 180 17.56 7.66 0.51
C ALA A 180 16.21 6.94 0.39
N LEU A 181 15.23 7.31 1.21
CA LEU A 181 13.90 6.71 1.19
C LEU A 181 13.12 6.96 -0.11
N GLU A 182 13.38 8.03 -0.85
CA GLU A 182 12.81 8.24 -2.20
C GLU A 182 13.23 7.15 -3.20
N SER A 183 14.39 6.53 -2.95
CA SER A 183 14.90 5.43 -3.78
C SER A 183 14.31 4.07 -3.38
N VAL A 184 13.62 3.97 -2.24
CA VAL A 184 12.97 2.74 -1.77
C VAL A 184 11.59 2.62 -2.43
N THR A 185 11.36 1.53 -3.15
CA THR A 185 10.11 1.27 -3.86
C THR A 185 9.09 0.56 -2.98
N THR A 186 9.52 -0.39 -2.14
CA THR A 186 8.67 -1.03 -1.14
C THR A 186 9.51 -1.56 0.02
N LEU A 187 8.90 -1.58 1.20
CA LEU A 187 9.44 -2.24 2.39
C LEU A 187 8.58 -3.46 2.66
N ARG A 188 9.21 -4.61 2.82
CA ARG A 188 8.51 -5.87 3.06
C ARG A 188 9.12 -6.60 4.24
N LEU A 189 8.33 -7.46 4.85
CA LEU A 189 8.76 -8.30 5.95
C LEU A 189 8.55 -9.76 5.55
N GLU A 190 9.58 -10.57 5.70
CA GLU A 190 9.50 -12.01 5.53
C GLU A 190 9.67 -12.71 6.88
N SER A 191 8.93 -13.79 7.09
CA SER A 191 9.16 -14.72 8.20
C SER A 191 9.79 -16.00 7.65
N THR A 192 11.02 -16.31 8.05
CA THR A 192 11.75 -17.49 7.54
C THR A 192 11.12 -18.82 7.97
N GLY A 193 10.44 -18.83 9.12
CA GLY A 193 9.63 -19.96 9.60
C GLY A 193 8.16 -19.94 9.14
N GLY A 194 7.77 -18.87 8.42
CA GLY A 194 6.41 -18.61 7.97
C GLY A 194 5.50 -18.02 9.04
N TRP A 195 4.54 -17.19 8.64
CA TRP A 195 3.66 -16.46 9.55
C TRP A 195 2.70 -17.29 10.41
N ARG A 196 2.59 -18.60 10.13
CA ARG A 196 1.76 -19.53 10.91
C ARG A 196 2.54 -20.28 11.99
N SER A 197 3.85 -20.07 12.10
CA SER A 197 4.63 -20.62 13.19
C SER A 197 4.32 -19.91 14.50
N SER A 198 4.46 -20.60 15.62
CA SER A 198 4.46 -19.94 16.93
C SER A 198 5.74 -19.11 17.10
N PRO A 199 5.69 -18.01 17.88
CA PRO A 199 6.89 -17.27 18.26
C PRO A 199 7.95 -18.18 18.93
N PRO A 200 9.25 -17.81 18.88
CA PRO A 200 9.76 -16.56 18.33
C PRO A 200 9.86 -16.57 16.79
N PHE A 201 9.63 -15.42 16.17
CA PHE A 201 9.81 -15.23 14.73
C PHE A 201 11.26 -14.87 14.39
N ASN A 202 11.75 -15.41 13.29
CA ASN A 202 12.96 -14.96 12.62
C ASN A 202 12.53 -14.17 11.37
N LEU A 203 12.87 -12.88 11.35
CA LEU A 203 12.33 -11.94 10.37
C LEU A 203 13.44 -11.38 9.47
N VAL A 204 13.09 -11.12 8.21
CA VAL A 204 13.94 -10.38 7.27
C VAL A 204 13.20 -9.13 6.82
N LEU A 205 13.75 -7.96 7.12
CA LEU A 205 13.32 -6.68 6.60
C LEU A 205 13.91 -6.49 5.19
N LEU A 206 13.05 -6.63 4.19
CA LEU A 206 13.40 -6.45 2.79
C LEU A 206 13.22 -4.97 2.41
N ILE A 207 14.31 -4.35 1.97
CA ILE A 207 14.32 -2.98 1.47
C ILE A 207 14.53 -3.05 -0.04
N VAL A 208 13.42 -2.93 -0.78
CA VAL A 208 13.46 -2.96 -2.24
C VAL A 208 13.68 -1.54 -2.74
N VAL A 209 14.70 -1.34 -3.57
CA VAL A 209 15.05 -0.03 -4.14
C VAL A 209 14.85 0.01 -5.65
N ALA A 210 14.65 1.20 -6.20
CA ALA A 210 14.41 1.39 -7.63
C ALA A 210 15.57 0.87 -8.48
N PRO A 211 15.32 0.44 -9.74
CA PRO A 211 16.39 0.00 -10.64
C PRO A 211 17.49 1.06 -10.79
N GLY A 212 18.74 0.60 -10.76
CA GLY A 212 19.93 1.46 -10.86
C GLY A 212 20.33 2.20 -9.57
N VAL A 213 19.61 1.99 -8.46
CA VAL A 213 20.02 2.51 -7.14
C VAL A 213 21.18 1.70 -6.55
N LEU A 214 21.09 0.37 -6.65
CA LEU A 214 22.21 -0.51 -6.35
C LEU A 214 23.12 -0.61 -7.58
N PRO A 215 24.44 -0.48 -7.41
CA PRO A 215 25.37 -0.67 -8.52
C PRO A 215 25.43 -2.14 -8.96
N ASP A 216 25.52 -2.36 -10.27
CA ASP A 216 25.88 -3.67 -10.83
C ASP A 216 27.33 -3.99 -10.46
N LEU A 217 27.51 -4.91 -9.51
CA LEU A 217 28.83 -5.41 -9.15
C LEU A 217 29.01 -6.78 -9.83
N ASP A 218 30.05 -6.90 -10.65
CA ASP A 218 30.46 -8.18 -11.29
C ASP A 218 30.69 -9.32 -10.28
N ASP A 219 30.80 -9.01 -8.99
CA ASP A 219 30.99 -9.95 -7.90
C ASP A 219 30.36 -9.37 -6.61
N SER A 220 29.38 -10.07 -6.02
CA SER A 220 28.65 -9.64 -4.81
C SER A 220 29.50 -9.74 -3.53
N LEU A 221 30.73 -10.25 -3.62
CA LEU A 221 31.62 -10.57 -2.50
C LEU A 221 32.71 -9.51 -2.24
N ARG A 222 32.57 -8.28 -2.74
CA ARG A 222 33.60 -7.26 -2.49
C ARG A 222 33.69 -6.94 -0.99
N PRO A 223 34.87 -7.08 -0.37
CA PRO A 223 35.02 -6.92 1.07
C PRO A 223 34.72 -5.48 1.49
N LEU A 224 34.15 -5.33 2.69
CA LEU A 224 33.87 -4.02 3.29
C LEU A 224 35.16 -3.17 3.33
N PRO A 225 35.20 -1.99 2.68
CA PRO A 225 36.39 -1.15 2.69
C PRO A 225 36.77 -0.73 4.11
N LYS A 226 38.05 -0.89 4.47
CA LYS A 226 38.53 -0.62 5.85
C LYS A 226 38.14 0.77 6.37
N LYS A 227 38.24 1.82 5.55
CA LYS A 227 37.86 3.18 5.94
C LYS A 227 36.36 3.28 6.28
N LEU A 228 35.53 2.54 5.55
CA LEU A 228 34.10 2.48 5.80
C LEU A 228 33.81 1.66 7.06
N ALA A 229 34.50 0.52 7.24
CA ALA A 229 34.42 -0.29 8.46
C ALA A 229 34.80 0.50 9.71
N ASP A 230 35.97 1.16 9.70
CA ASP A 230 36.49 1.99 10.80
C ASP A 230 35.53 3.15 11.14
N TRP A 231 34.78 3.65 10.15
CA TRP A 231 33.78 4.70 10.36
C TRP A 231 32.46 4.14 10.91
N ALA A 232 31.97 3.02 10.39
CA ALA A 232 30.64 2.48 10.67
C ALA A 232 30.57 1.69 11.99
N TYR A 233 31.61 0.89 12.27
CA TYR A 233 31.59 -0.09 13.35
C TYR A 233 32.45 0.36 14.53
N LYS A 234 32.02 -0.02 15.73
CA LYS A 234 32.80 0.13 16.97
C LYS A 234 32.68 -1.14 17.79
N ALA A 235 33.83 -1.74 18.14
CA ALA A 235 33.89 -3.02 18.86
C ALA A 235 33.09 -4.15 18.17
N GLY A 236 33.02 -4.14 16.83
CA GLY A 236 32.32 -5.16 16.04
C GLY A 236 30.84 -4.91 15.80
N SER A 237 30.24 -3.88 16.41
CA SER A 237 28.82 -3.54 16.23
C SER A 237 28.64 -2.28 15.41
N LEU A 238 27.58 -2.24 14.60
CA LEU A 238 27.20 -1.05 13.84
C LEU A 238 26.83 0.06 14.81
N TYR A 239 27.58 1.17 14.79
CA TYR A 239 27.44 2.25 15.78
C TYR A 239 26.74 3.49 15.21
N ARG A 240 26.52 3.54 13.89
CA ARG A 240 25.97 4.71 13.20
C ARG A 240 24.45 4.67 13.16
N SER A 241 23.83 5.83 13.36
CA SER A 241 22.38 5.95 13.21
C SER A 241 21.98 5.96 11.73
N PRO A 242 20.72 5.60 11.39
CA PRO A 242 20.21 5.66 10.03
C PRO A 242 20.43 7.03 9.35
N ALA A 243 20.30 8.13 10.10
CA ALA A 243 20.52 9.48 9.58
C ALA A 243 22.00 9.74 9.22
N GLN A 244 22.95 9.21 9.99
CA GLN A 244 24.38 9.33 9.69
C GLN A 244 24.77 8.50 8.48
N ILE A 245 24.21 7.29 8.37
CA ILE A 245 24.42 6.38 7.22
C ILE A 245 23.86 7.00 5.95
N ALA A 246 22.60 7.47 5.98
CA ALA A 246 21.99 8.13 4.84
C ALA A 246 22.76 9.39 4.39
N SER A 247 23.29 10.19 5.34
CA SER A 247 24.15 11.34 5.01
C SER A 247 25.45 10.92 4.30
N LYS A 248 26.02 9.78 4.67
CA LYS A 248 27.21 9.26 3.99
C LYS A 248 26.85 8.66 2.62
N LEU A 249 25.71 7.98 2.53
CA LEU A 249 25.15 7.42 1.29
C LEU A 249 24.94 8.50 0.23
N THR A 250 24.33 9.65 0.58
CA THR A 250 24.10 10.76 -0.37
C THR A 250 25.39 11.37 -0.94
N ASN A 251 26.53 11.15 -0.30
CA ASN A 251 27.83 11.67 -0.72
C ASN A 251 28.76 10.58 -1.28
N ALA A 252 28.32 9.33 -1.31
CA ALA A 252 29.12 8.22 -1.82
C ALA A 252 29.04 8.19 -3.36
N ALA A 253 30.20 8.08 -3.99
CA ALA A 253 30.31 7.91 -5.44
C ALA A 253 30.94 6.57 -5.83
N ASP A 254 31.59 5.90 -4.88
CA ASP A 254 32.19 4.59 -5.11
C ASP A 254 31.09 3.50 -5.04
N PRO A 255 30.96 2.65 -6.08
CA PRO A 255 29.96 1.58 -6.11
C PRO A 255 30.02 0.62 -4.92
N VAL A 256 31.21 0.31 -4.43
CA VAL A 256 31.38 -0.63 -3.31
C VAL A 256 30.91 0.02 -2.02
N ASP A 257 31.30 1.27 -1.77
CA ASP A 257 30.80 2.05 -0.64
C ASP A 257 29.27 2.17 -0.69
N LEU A 258 28.67 2.41 -1.87
CA LEU A 258 27.22 2.51 -2.04
C LEU A 258 26.49 1.23 -1.61
N THR A 259 26.90 0.06 -2.10
CA THR A 259 26.30 -1.23 -1.73
C THR A 259 26.38 -1.47 -0.23
N HIS A 260 27.56 -1.26 0.37
CA HIS A 260 27.74 -1.46 1.81
C HIS A 260 26.96 -0.44 2.65
N LEU A 261 26.87 0.82 2.22
CA LEU A 261 26.10 1.85 2.93
C LEU A 261 24.60 1.59 2.89
N TRP A 262 24.08 1.04 1.78
CA TRP A 262 22.69 0.59 1.70
C TRP A 262 22.43 -0.55 2.68
N GLN A 263 23.27 -1.59 2.67
CA GLN A 263 23.13 -2.71 3.61
C GLN A 263 23.21 -2.24 5.07
N MET A 264 24.18 -1.38 5.41
CA MET A 264 24.28 -0.79 6.75
C MET A 264 23.04 0.02 7.12
N LEU A 265 22.42 0.72 6.17
CA LEU A 265 21.17 1.44 6.44
C LEU A 265 20.07 0.44 6.81
N GLY A 266 19.96 -0.67 6.07
CA GLY A 266 19.04 -1.75 6.39
C GLY A 266 19.29 -2.34 7.77
N ASP A 267 20.53 -2.72 8.07
CA ASP A 267 20.93 -3.30 9.35
C ASP A 267 20.58 -2.34 10.51
N ALA A 268 20.89 -1.06 10.37
CA ALA A 268 20.55 -0.05 11.38
C ALA A 268 19.03 0.10 11.59
N LEU A 269 18.21 -0.11 10.56
CA LEU A 269 16.75 -0.09 10.69
C LEU A 269 16.25 -1.35 11.40
N ALA A 270 16.75 -2.53 11.02
CA ALA A 270 16.42 -3.80 11.66
C ALA A 270 16.82 -3.82 13.15
N ASP A 271 18.02 -3.33 13.48
CA ASP A 271 18.51 -3.21 14.86
C ASP A 271 17.61 -2.31 15.72
N ASN A 272 17.14 -1.19 15.17
CA ASN A 272 16.20 -0.31 15.86
C ASN A 272 14.86 -1.00 16.12
N CYS A 273 14.35 -1.77 15.15
CA CYS A 273 13.13 -2.56 15.31
C CYS A 273 13.29 -3.62 16.41
N LEU A 274 14.37 -4.40 16.36
CA LEU A 274 14.66 -5.45 17.33
C LEU A 274 14.80 -4.86 18.74
N SER A 275 15.63 -3.82 18.89
CA SER A 275 15.87 -3.16 20.18
C SER A 275 14.60 -2.60 20.81
N SER A 276 13.69 -2.05 20.00
CA SER A 276 12.40 -1.53 20.48
C SER A 276 11.50 -2.63 21.00
N GLY A 277 11.36 -3.73 20.26
CA GLY A 277 10.51 -4.83 20.69
C GLY A 277 11.07 -5.60 21.90
N LEU A 278 12.40 -5.73 22.00
CA LEU A 278 13.06 -6.28 23.19
C LEU A 278 12.85 -5.45 24.47
N ALA A 279 12.51 -4.17 24.32
CA ALA A 279 12.16 -3.28 25.44
C ALA A 279 10.66 -3.27 25.78
N SER A 280 9.84 -4.06 25.08
CA SER A 280 8.38 -4.14 25.25
C SER A 280 7.93 -5.38 26.03
N GLU A 281 6.64 -5.47 26.31
CA GLU A 281 5.98 -6.66 26.86
C GLU A 281 6.08 -7.91 25.96
N HIS A 282 6.42 -7.72 24.68
CA HIS A 282 6.56 -8.78 23.67
C HIS A 282 8.03 -9.14 23.37
N ALA A 283 8.95 -8.94 24.33
CA ALA A 283 10.40 -9.15 24.13
C ALA A 283 10.83 -10.57 23.67
N THR A 284 9.97 -11.59 23.80
CA THR A 284 10.25 -12.97 23.34
C THR A 284 9.57 -13.32 22.02
N ALA A 285 8.88 -12.38 21.39
CA ALA A 285 8.12 -12.63 20.16
C ALA A 285 9.00 -12.76 18.91
N VAL A 286 10.17 -12.12 18.90
CA VAL A 286 11.09 -12.12 17.76
C VAL A 286 12.48 -12.50 18.26
N GLU A 287 13.09 -13.47 17.61
CA GLU A 287 14.45 -13.92 17.91
C GLU A 287 15.49 -13.03 17.22
N ALA A 288 15.25 -12.73 15.94
CA ALA A 288 16.12 -11.88 15.14
C ALA A 288 15.34 -11.11 14.07
N ILE A 289 15.84 -9.93 13.74
CA ILE A 289 15.45 -9.18 12.55
C ILE A 289 16.73 -8.90 11.76
N GLU A 290 16.85 -9.51 10.60
CA GLU A 290 17.91 -9.23 9.64
C GLU A 290 17.39 -8.23 8.60
N ALA A 291 18.29 -7.54 7.90
CA ALA A 291 17.93 -6.70 6.78
C ALA A 291 18.56 -7.19 5.49
N GLU A 292 17.88 -6.97 4.38
CA GLU A 292 18.39 -7.26 3.04
C GLU A 292 17.96 -6.12 2.13
N VAL A 293 18.91 -5.50 1.42
CA VAL A 293 18.63 -4.47 0.42
C VAL A 293 18.79 -5.06 -0.97
N ILE A 294 17.76 -4.95 -1.80
CA ILE A 294 17.70 -5.59 -3.11
C ILE A 294 17.13 -4.62 -4.16
N GLY A 295 17.64 -4.69 -5.38
CA GLY A 295 17.08 -3.95 -6.51
C GLY A 295 15.72 -4.52 -6.90
N GLU A 296 14.79 -3.66 -7.32
CA GLU A 296 13.46 -4.09 -7.82
C GLU A 296 13.56 -5.07 -8.99
N ASP A 297 14.59 -4.93 -9.81
CA ASP A 297 14.93 -5.79 -10.94
C ASP A 297 15.50 -7.17 -10.54
N GLU A 298 16.06 -7.28 -9.33
CA GLU A 298 16.53 -8.54 -8.74
C GLU A 298 15.48 -9.18 -7.81
N PHE A 299 14.45 -8.43 -7.42
CA PHE A 299 13.43 -8.89 -6.50
C PHE A 299 12.50 -9.93 -7.15
N THR A 300 12.78 -11.20 -6.88
CA THR A 300 12.07 -12.31 -7.53
C THR A 300 10.60 -12.42 -7.12
N TYR A 301 9.77 -12.95 -8.02
CA TYR A 301 8.36 -13.22 -7.73
C TYR A 301 8.16 -14.21 -6.58
N ASP A 302 9.05 -15.21 -6.42
CA ASP A 302 9.01 -16.14 -5.29
C ASP A 302 9.24 -15.41 -3.95
N ARG A 303 10.19 -14.48 -3.91
CA ARG A 303 10.43 -13.64 -2.72
C ARG A 303 9.25 -12.71 -2.44
N TYR A 304 8.63 -12.16 -3.48
CA TYR A 304 7.39 -11.38 -3.35
C TYR A 304 6.26 -12.20 -2.69
N LEU A 305 6.07 -13.46 -3.07
CA LEU A 305 5.02 -14.34 -2.53
C LEU A 305 5.27 -14.77 -1.07
N ARG A 306 6.53 -14.81 -0.62
CA ARG A 306 6.90 -15.22 0.75
C ARG A 306 7.06 -14.05 1.72
N SER A 307 6.97 -12.83 1.22
CA SER A 307 7.09 -11.60 2.01
C SER A 307 5.82 -10.78 1.95
N GLU A 308 5.57 -10.04 3.02
CA GLU A 308 4.38 -9.22 3.17
C GLU A 308 4.78 -7.75 3.12
N GLU A 309 4.04 -6.96 2.34
CA GLU A 309 4.29 -5.52 2.28
C GLU A 309 4.05 -4.91 3.66
N LEU A 310 5.04 -4.16 4.15
CA LEU A 310 4.85 -3.32 5.31
C LEU A 310 3.99 -2.14 4.88
N ASP A 311 2.67 -2.31 5.03
CA ASP A 311 1.74 -1.19 5.02
C ASP A 311 1.90 -0.43 6.35
N LEU A 312 2.96 0.40 6.38
CA LEU A 312 3.39 1.20 7.53
C LEU A 312 2.32 2.19 8.00
N ASP A 313 1.25 2.36 7.25
CA ASP A 313 0.15 3.24 7.58
C ASP A 313 -0.92 2.55 8.45
N HIS A 314 -0.77 1.24 8.73
CA HIS A 314 -1.75 0.43 9.44
C HIS A 314 -1.21 -0.54 10.51
N LEU A 315 0.02 -0.35 10.98
CA LEU A 315 0.44 -0.90 12.26
C LEU A 315 -0.33 -0.17 13.37
N SER A 316 -1.58 -0.58 13.62
CA SER A 316 -2.36 -0.12 14.77
C SER A 316 -1.87 -0.85 16.02
N PRO A 317 -1.79 -0.19 17.19
CA PRO A 317 -1.67 -0.93 18.44
C PRO A 317 -2.90 -1.84 18.61
N PRO A 318 -2.76 -3.03 19.23
CA PRO A 318 -3.91 -3.86 19.55
C PRO A 318 -4.89 -3.05 20.40
N THR A 319 -6.13 -2.91 19.95
CA THR A 319 -7.20 -2.45 20.83
C THR A 319 -7.53 -3.61 21.78
N PRO A 320 -7.43 -3.41 23.11
CA PRO A 320 -7.96 -4.39 24.03
C PRO A 320 -9.47 -4.54 23.79
N TRP A 321 -9.90 -5.80 23.66
CA TRP A 321 -11.31 -6.20 23.63
C TRP A 321 -12.04 -5.71 24.89
#